data_AF-A0A953JTQ7-F1
#
_entry.id   AF-A0A953JTQ7-F1
#
_cell.length_a   1.000
_cell.length_b   1.000
_cell.length_c   1.000
_cell.angle_alpha   90.00
_cell.angle_beta   90.00
_cell.angle_gamma   90.00
#
_symmetry.space_group_name_H-M   'P 1'
#
loop_
_entity.id
_entity.type
_entity.pdbx_description
1 polymer ?
#
loop_
_entity_poly.entity_id
_entity_poly.type
_entity_poly.pdbx_seq_one_letter_code
_entity_poly.pdbx_strand_id
1 'polypeptide(L)'
;MTAYDYVADGAEIYRRSFAIIRQESDLRAIPADAEPVAVRMIHACGMTDLPADIRCSTDFACSARQALAAGDPVLCDAQMVANGVT
;
A
#
# COMPACT_ATOMS: atom_id res chain seq x y z
N MET A 1 -2.12 3.45 38.52
CA MET A 1 -2.45 3.52 37.08
C MET A 1 -2.19 2.16 36.47
N THR A 2 -3.21 1.54 35.89
CA THR A 2 -3.05 0.35 35.06
C THR A 2 -2.44 0.79 33.73
N ALA A 3 -1.34 0.16 33.31
CA ALA A 3 -0.72 0.41 32.02
C ALA A 3 -1.43 -0.40 30.92
N TYR A 4 -1.62 0.19 29.75
CA TYR A 4 -2.11 -0.53 28.57
C TYR A 4 -0.96 -1.28 27.90
N ASP A 5 -1.18 -2.54 27.55
CA ASP A 5 -0.23 -3.35 26.81
C ASP A 5 -0.50 -3.22 25.30
N TYR A 6 0.36 -2.48 24.59
CA TYR A 6 0.30 -2.31 23.14
C TYR A 6 1.70 -2.04 22.56
N VAL A 7 1.84 -2.32 21.26
CA VAL A 7 3.09 -2.02 20.54
C VAL A 7 3.17 -0.51 20.29
N ALA A 8 4.24 0.12 20.77
CA ALA A 8 4.52 1.55 20.53
C ALA A 8 5.63 1.80 19.50
N ASP A 9 6.25 0.74 18.97
CA ASP A 9 7.26 0.83 17.92
C ASP A 9 6.59 0.90 16.54
N GLY A 10 6.77 2.03 15.85
CA GLY A 10 6.19 2.26 14.52
C GLY A 10 6.65 1.26 13.45
N ALA A 11 7.92 0.87 13.45
CA ALA A 11 8.43 -0.10 12.49
C ALA A 11 7.86 -1.50 12.74
N GLU A 12 7.70 -1.87 14.01
CA GLU A 12 7.06 -3.13 14.39
C GLU A 12 5.56 -3.13 14.04
N ILE A 13 4.87 -2.00 14.21
CA ILE A 13 3.47 -1.83 13.77
C ILE A 13 3.36 -2.05 12.26
N TYR A 14 4.21 -1.40 11.45
CA TYR A 14 4.23 -1.60 10.00
C TYR A 14 4.51 -3.05 9.61
N ARG A 15 5.51 -3.67 10.23
CA ARG A 15 5.88 -5.06 9.98
C ARG A 15 4.72 -6.01 10.27
N ARG A 16 4.05 -5.85 11.42
CA ARG A 16 2.88 -6.67 11.79
C ARG A 16 1.70 -6.40 10.87
N SER A 17 1.40 -5.14 10.58
CA SER A 17 0.29 -4.77 9.70
C SER A 17 0.44 -5.39 8.31
N PHE A 18 1.61 -5.28 7.68
CA PHE A 18 1.83 -5.84 6.35
C PHE A 18 1.83 -7.38 6.35
N ALA A 19 2.27 -8.01 7.44
CA ALA A 19 2.17 -9.46 7.59
C ALA A 19 0.69 -9.91 7.67
N ILE A 20 -0.11 -9.21 8.47
CA ILE A 20 -1.56 -9.48 8.63
C ILE A 20 -2.28 -9.30 7.29
N ILE A 21 -2.04 -8.20 6.58
CA ILE A 21 -2.67 -7.93 5.27
C ILE A 21 -2.39 -9.06 4.29
N ARG A 22 -1.15 -9.53 4.18
CA ARG A 22 -0.80 -10.65 3.29
C ARG A 22 -1.45 -11.98 3.69
N GLN A 23 -1.76 -12.16 4.98
CA GLN A 23 -2.44 -13.34 5.47
C GLN A 23 -3.95 -13.29 5.22
N GLU A 24 -4.55 -12.09 5.26
CA GLU A 24 -6.01 -11.92 5.25
C GLU A 24 -6.58 -11.54 3.88
N SER A 25 -5.76 -11.07 2.94
CA SER A 25 -6.20 -10.60 1.63
C SER A 25 -5.94 -11.61 0.50
N ASP A 26 -6.93 -11.78 -0.38
CA ASP A 26 -6.76 -12.56 -1.61
C ASP A 26 -6.06 -11.74 -2.70
N LEU A 27 -4.74 -11.89 -2.80
CA LEU A 27 -3.91 -11.16 -3.76
C LEU A 27 -3.63 -11.94 -5.05
N ARG A 28 -4.26 -13.12 -5.26
CA ARG A 28 -3.91 -14.02 -6.38
C ARG A 28 -4.12 -13.41 -7.76
N ALA A 29 -5.08 -12.48 -7.89
CA ALA A 29 -5.36 -11.78 -9.14
C ALA A 29 -4.47 -10.54 -9.38
N ILE A 30 -3.67 -10.14 -8.38
CA ILE A 30 -2.80 -8.97 -8.48
C ILE A 30 -1.46 -9.39 -9.12
N PRO A 31 -0.97 -8.68 -10.16
CA PRO A 31 0.37 -8.91 -10.69
C PRO A 31 1.43 -8.81 -9.59
N ALA A 32 2.43 -9.69 -9.62
CA ALA A 32 3.45 -9.77 -8.57
C ALA A 32 4.19 -8.45 -8.33
N ASP A 33 4.40 -7.67 -9.40
CA ASP A 33 5.07 -6.38 -9.35
C ASP A 33 4.15 -5.24 -8.84
N ALA A 34 2.85 -5.48 -8.75
CA ALA A 34 1.83 -4.61 -8.19
C ALA A 34 1.38 -5.03 -6.77
N GLU A 35 1.73 -6.22 -6.28
CA GLU A 35 1.40 -6.68 -4.91
C GLU A 35 1.81 -5.66 -3.83
N PRO A 36 3.02 -5.07 -3.84
CA PRO A 36 3.39 -4.07 -2.83
C PRO A 36 2.50 -2.83 -2.85
N VAL A 37 1.94 -2.47 -4.01
CA VAL A 37 1.00 -1.35 -4.16
C VAL A 37 -0.34 -1.72 -3.50
N ALA A 38 -0.88 -2.90 -3.82
CA ALA A 38 -2.12 -3.40 -3.23
C ALA A 38 -2.03 -3.50 -1.69
N VAL A 39 -0.93 -4.03 -1.15
CA VAL A 39 -0.70 -4.10 0.30
C VAL A 39 -0.70 -2.72 0.96
N ARG A 40 -0.06 -1.70 0.34
CA ARG A 40 -0.09 -0.33 0.86
C ARG A 40 -1.46 0.33 0.74
N MET A 41 -2.22 0.05 -0.31
CA MET A 41 -3.60 0.54 -0.44
C MET A 41 -4.48 -0.02 0.68
N ILE A 42 -4.39 -1.32 0.97
CA ILE A 42 -5.12 -1.97 2.06
C ILE A 42 -4.67 -1.42 3.41
N HIS A 43 -3.36 -1.22 3.62
CA HIS A 43 -2.86 -0.61 4.85
C HIS A 43 -3.43 0.78 5.10
N ALA A 44 -3.58 1.59 4.05
CA ALA A 44 -4.10 2.94 4.15
C ALA A 44 -5.61 2.99 4.49
N CYS A 45 -6.40 2.01 4.05
CA CYS A 45 -7.86 2.01 4.24
C CYS A 45 -8.41 1.00 5.26
N GLY A 46 -7.62 -0.03 5.61
CA GLY A 46 -8.03 -1.10 6.53
C GLY A 46 -8.99 -2.15 5.94
N MET A 47 -9.17 -2.21 4.62
CA MET A 47 -10.13 -3.10 3.95
C MET A 47 -9.42 -4.25 3.22
N THR A 48 -9.47 -5.47 3.77
CA THR A 48 -8.75 -6.65 3.25
C THR A 48 -9.41 -7.26 2.00
N ASP A 49 -10.63 -6.86 1.66
CA ASP A 49 -11.41 -7.26 0.49
C ASP A 49 -11.19 -6.36 -0.74
N LEU A 50 -10.47 -5.24 -0.58
CA LEU A 50 -10.10 -4.31 -1.66
C LEU A 50 -9.53 -4.96 -2.94
N PRO A 51 -8.75 -6.07 -2.90
CA PRO A 51 -8.24 -6.69 -4.12
C PRO A 51 -9.32 -7.03 -5.16
N ALA A 52 -10.57 -7.25 -4.76
CA ALA A 52 -11.68 -7.50 -5.66
C ALA A 52 -11.95 -6.33 -6.63
N ASP A 53 -11.61 -5.10 -6.22
CA ASP A 53 -11.86 -3.85 -6.95
C ASP A 53 -10.63 -3.32 -7.69
N ILE A 54 -9.45 -3.87 -7.42
CA ILE A 54 -8.20 -3.40 -8.05
C ILE A 54 -8.11 -3.92 -9.49
N ARG A 55 -7.92 -3.00 -10.44
CA ARG A 55 -7.57 -3.30 -11.83
C ARG A 55 -6.37 -2.46 -12.23
N CYS A 56 -5.36 -3.07 -12.82
CA CYS A 56 -4.18 -2.39 -13.36
C CYS A 56 -3.80 -2.98 -14.71
N SER A 57 -3.18 -2.17 -15.58
CA SER A 57 -2.53 -2.71 -16.77
C SER A 57 -1.36 -3.60 -16.35
N THR A 58 -1.00 -4.55 -17.21
CA THR A 58 0.09 -5.51 -16.95
C THR A 58 1.43 -4.84 -16.66
N ASP A 59 1.65 -3.66 -17.23
CA ASP A 59 2.91 -2.91 -17.17
C ASP A 59 2.88 -1.73 -16.17
N PHE A 60 1.72 -1.43 -15.56
CA PHE A 60 1.52 -0.23 -14.74
C PHE A 60 2.62 -0.02 -13.70
N ALA A 61 2.87 -1.02 -12.86
CA ALA A 61 3.77 -0.86 -11.73
C ALA A 61 5.23 -0.74 -12.19
N CYS A 62 5.64 -1.44 -13.25
CA CYS A 62 6.94 -1.28 -13.87
C CYS A 62 7.12 0.12 -14.48
N SER A 63 6.20 0.53 -15.36
CA SER A 63 6.25 1.81 -16.07
C SER A 63 6.21 3.00 -15.11
N ALA A 64 5.32 2.98 -14.11
CA ALA A 64 5.24 4.04 -13.10
C ALA A 64 6.52 4.17 -12.28
N ARG A 65 7.12 3.04 -11.85
CA ARG A 65 8.40 3.07 -11.13
C ARG A 65 9.54 3.63 -11.98
N GLN A 66 9.59 3.31 -13.26
CA GLN A 66 10.61 3.84 -14.17
C GLN A 66 10.47 5.36 -14.35
N ALA A 67 9.25 5.87 -14.57
CA ALA A 67 8.98 7.30 -14.68
C ALA A 67 9.39 8.05 -13.40
N LEU A 68 9.00 7.53 -12.22
CA LEU A 68 9.39 8.13 -10.93
C LEU A 68 10.92 8.13 -10.73
N ALA A 69 11.60 7.04 -11.11
CA ALA A 69 13.06 6.96 -11.04
C ALA A 69 13.76 7.92 -12.03
N ALA A 70 13.11 8.22 -13.15
CA ALA A 70 13.58 9.22 -14.12
C ALA A 70 13.34 10.67 -13.68
N GLY A 71 12.59 10.89 -12.58
CA GLY A 71 12.29 12.22 -12.05
C GLY A 71 11.02 12.86 -12.62
N ASP A 72 10.16 12.07 -13.28
CA ASP A 72 8.89 12.57 -13.78
C ASP A 72 7.97 13.02 -12.63
N PRO A 73 7.18 14.10 -12.83
CA PRO A 73 6.33 14.64 -11.77
C PRO A 73 5.11 13.76 -11.47
N VAL A 74 4.68 13.74 -10.21
CA VAL A 74 3.38 13.19 -9.80
C VAL A 74 2.33 14.29 -9.83
N LEU A 75 1.48 14.29 -10.84
CA LEU A 75 0.36 15.22 -10.94
C LEU A 75 -0.81 14.72 -10.07
N CYS A 76 -1.11 15.45 -8.99
CA CYS A 76 -2.19 15.13 -8.07
C CYS A 76 -3.38 16.06 -8.32
N ASP A 77 -4.60 15.51 -8.29
CA ASP A 77 -5.85 16.26 -8.42
C ASP A 77 -6.27 16.92 -7.09
N ALA A 78 -5.95 16.28 -5.96
CA ALA A 78 -6.27 16.76 -4.62
C ALA A 78 -5.02 16.93 -3.74
N GLN A 79 -5.06 17.95 -2.87
CA GLN A 79 -3.99 18.22 -1.90
C GLN A 79 -3.82 17.08 -0.88
N MET A 80 -4.90 16.36 -0.55
CA MET A 80 -4.80 15.19 0.33
C MET A 80 -3.93 14.08 -0.28
N VAL A 81 -4.01 13.87 -1.60
CA VAL A 81 -3.16 12.90 -2.30
C VAL A 81 -1.71 13.36 -2.27
N ALA A 82 -1.45 14.63 -2.62
CA ALA A 82 -0.11 15.20 -2.61
C ALA A 82 0.56 15.12 -1.22
N ASN A 83 -0.17 15.44 -0.16
CA ASN A 83 0.33 15.38 1.22
C ASN A 83 0.54 13.95 1.75
N GLY A 84 0.01 12.94 1.06
CA GLY A 84 0.18 11.53 1.41
C GLY A 84 1.42 10.87 0.80
N VAL A 85 2.17 11.58 -0.06
CA VAL A 85 3.39 11.08 -0.70
C VAL A 85 4.58 11.23 0.26
N THR A 86 5.33 10.15 0.48
CA THR A 86 6.51 10.07 1.37
C THR A 86 7.76 9.66 0.63
#